data_AF-A0AA38GIU5-F1
#
_entry.id   AF-A0AA38GIU5-F1
#
_cell.length_a   1.000
_cell.length_b   1.000
_cell.length_c   1.000
_cell.angle_alpha   90.00
_cell.angle_beta   90.00
_cell.angle_gamma   90.00
#
_symmetry.space_group_name_H-M   'P 1'
#
loop_
_entity.id
_entity.type
_entity.pdbx_description
1 polymer ?
#
loop_
_entity_poly.entity_id
_entity_poly.type
_entity_poly.pdbx_seq_one_letter_code
_entity_poly.pdbx_strand_id
1 'polypeptide(L)'
;VDVKRVINWVYHLQVLPSDKDAGKNGFFYGFQGSSVHISRDTGGVNFKNGGHLASTYCALSILRTMGDDFTGVDQKCILKSMKILQQFDGSFTSIHTGAETDLRFVFCAAAICFMLNDWSGMDVDKTLGYIVNCQSYDGGFGLSPGLESHGGATYCAIATLKLMGYITDDPVSKRPTSSAVDLQSVVEWSLQKQTSNGGFQGRSNKASDACYSFWLGGTLKLLGAHNFFDWGALRSFLFTCQSKYGGFSKWPREFPDLYHAYYGVCGFSLLEEPGLAPLCCELGITEKAAMHSPNTEVLC
;
A
#
# COMPACT_ATOMS: atom_id res chain seq x y z
N VAL A 1 -12.20 -14.89 15.04
CA VAL A 1 -11.06 -15.37 14.21
C VAL A 1 -10.08 -16.06 15.14
N ASP A 2 -9.55 -17.22 14.76
CA ASP A 2 -8.46 -17.86 15.51
C ASP A 2 -7.14 -17.15 15.18
N VAL A 3 -6.78 -16.20 16.03
CA VAL A 3 -5.61 -15.31 15.85
C VAL A 3 -4.32 -16.10 15.72
N LYS A 4 -4.10 -17.10 16.59
CA LYS A 4 -2.87 -17.91 16.58
C LYS A 4 -2.74 -18.71 15.29
N ARG A 5 -3.85 -19.27 14.79
CA ARG A 5 -3.84 -20.00 13.52
C ARG A 5 -3.49 -19.11 12.34
N VAL A 6 -3.99 -17.87 12.30
CA VAL A 6 -3.66 -16.90 11.24
C VAL A 6 -2.17 -16.52 11.31
N ILE A 7 -1.66 -16.17 12.50
CA ILE A 7 -0.25 -15.83 12.71
C ILE A 7 0.66 -16.98 12.25
N ASN A 8 0.38 -18.20 12.70
CA ASN A 8 1.16 -19.38 12.31
C ASN A 8 1.12 -19.63 10.79
N TRP A 9 -0.03 -19.42 10.15
CA TRP A 9 -0.15 -19.54 8.71
C TRP A 9 0.68 -18.49 7.97
N VAL A 10 0.67 -17.22 8.41
CA VAL A 10 1.49 -16.17 7.79
C VAL A 10 2.97 -16.48 7.95
N TYR A 11 3.42 -16.87 9.15
CA TYR A 11 4.82 -17.23 9.37
C TYR A 11 5.29 -18.43 8.53
N HIS A 12 4.39 -19.37 8.21
CA HIS A 12 4.70 -20.47 7.30
C HIS A 12 5.03 -20.01 5.87
N LEU A 13 4.65 -18.79 5.49
CA LEU A 13 4.92 -18.21 4.16
C LEU A 13 6.23 -17.40 4.12
N GLN A 14 6.91 -17.22 5.26
CA GLN A 14 8.17 -16.47 5.31
C GLN A 14 9.28 -17.27 4.63
N VAL A 15 9.98 -16.63 3.69
CA VAL A 15 11.10 -17.23 2.96
C VAL A 15 12.38 -16.97 3.72
N LEU A 16 12.89 -17.99 4.40
CA LEU A 16 14.13 -17.90 5.16
C LEU A 16 15.34 -18.35 4.31
N PRO A 17 16.53 -17.76 4.53
CA PRO A 17 17.77 -18.25 3.94
C PRO A 17 18.08 -19.66 4.46
N SER A 18 18.59 -20.54 3.60
CA SER A 18 19.12 -21.84 4.04
C SER A 18 20.64 -21.89 3.97
N ASP A 19 21.27 -22.82 4.67
CA ASP A 19 22.72 -23.02 4.62
C ASP A 19 23.25 -23.29 3.20
N LYS A 20 22.41 -23.87 2.34
CA LYS A 20 22.71 -24.10 0.90
C LYS A 20 22.60 -22.85 0.04
N ASP A 21 22.05 -21.77 0.59
CA ASP A 21 21.92 -20.47 -0.07
C ASP A 21 23.03 -19.50 0.39
N ALA A 22 23.94 -19.94 1.28
CA ALA A 22 25.16 -19.22 1.62
C ALA A 22 25.99 -18.95 0.34
N GLY A 23 25.99 -17.69 -0.11
CA GLY A 23 26.69 -17.25 -1.32
C GLY A 23 25.82 -17.08 -2.58
N LYS A 24 24.52 -17.42 -2.54
CA LYS A 24 23.59 -17.06 -3.62
C LYS A 24 23.15 -15.61 -3.47
N ASN A 25 23.93 -14.70 -4.05
CA ASN A 25 23.52 -13.31 -4.20
C ASN A 25 22.30 -13.25 -5.14
N GLY A 26 21.20 -12.63 -4.69
CA GLY A 26 20.10 -12.28 -5.59
C GLY A 26 18.73 -12.90 -5.31
N PHE A 27 18.46 -13.48 -4.13
CA PHE A 27 17.09 -13.87 -3.74
C PHE A 27 16.47 -12.81 -2.83
N PHE A 28 15.16 -12.59 -2.97
CA PHE A 28 14.37 -11.81 -2.01
C PHE A 28 13.77 -12.73 -0.94
N TYR A 29 14.08 -12.48 0.34
CA TYR A 29 13.70 -13.31 1.49
C TYR A 29 12.52 -12.69 2.27
N GLY A 30 11.48 -12.31 1.54
CA GLY A 30 10.22 -11.80 2.08
C GLY A 30 9.21 -12.89 2.40
N PHE A 31 7.93 -12.63 2.14
CA PHE A 31 6.86 -13.62 2.24
C PHE A 31 6.36 -14.04 0.85
N GLN A 32 5.90 -15.29 0.75
CA GLN A 32 5.20 -15.80 -0.42
C GLN A 32 3.71 -15.46 -0.35
N GLY A 33 3.04 -15.40 -1.51
CA GLY A 33 1.59 -15.19 -1.57
C GLY A 33 0.76 -16.43 -1.18
N SER A 34 1.34 -17.63 -1.26
CA SER A 34 0.66 -18.88 -0.90
C SER A 34 1.66 -20.02 -0.72
N SER A 35 1.18 -21.17 -0.24
CA SER A 35 1.98 -22.38 -0.07
C SER A 35 2.16 -23.22 -1.35
N VAL A 36 1.63 -22.79 -2.50
CA VAL A 36 1.64 -23.57 -3.76
C VAL A 36 3.07 -23.95 -4.20
N HIS A 37 4.05 -23.11 -3.85
CA HIS A 37 5.45 -23.31 -4.22
C HIS A 37 6.36 -23.60 -3.01
N ILE A 38 5.80 -23.94 -1.85
CA ILE A 38 6.56 -24.46 -0.71
C ILE A 38 6.90 -25.92 -1.04
N SER A 39 8.02 -26.11 -1.73
CA SER A 39 8.57 -27.43 -2.01
C SER A 39 8.89 -28.14 -0.70
N ARG A 40 8.24 -29.29 -0.48
CA ARG A 40 8.69 -30.27 0.51
C ARG A 40 9.99 -30.87 -0.02
N ASP A 41 11.03 -30.85 0.79
CA ASP A 41 12.39 -31.28 0.46
C ASP A 41 12.38 -32.74 -0.05
N THR A 42 12.27 -32.92 -1.38
CA THR A 42 12.16 -34.24 -2.03
C THR A 42 13.41 -34.59 -2.86
N GLY A 43 14.53 -33.89 -2.65
CA GLY A 43 15.81 -34.22 -3.28
C GLY A 43 15.92 -33.88 -4.78
N GLY A 44 14.94 -33.21 -5.37
CA GLY A 44 14.99 -32.67 -6.74
C GLY A 44 15.60 -31.26 -6.84
N VAL A 45 15.85 -30.78 -8.06
CA VAL A 45 16.29 -29.40 -8.34
C VAL A 45 15.23 -28.43 -7.80
N ASN A 46 15.54 -27.83 -6.66
CA ASN A 46 14.57 -27.08 -5.87
C ASN A 46 14.53 -25.63 -6.39
N PHE A 47 13.59 -25.32 -7.29
CA PHE A 47 13.26 -23.92 -7.62
C PHE A 47 12.52 -23.31 -6.43
N LYS A 48 13.28 -22.87 -5.42
CA LYS A 48 12.70 -22.10 -4.32
C LYS A 48 12.19 -20.78 -4.89
N ASN A 49 10.87 -20.59 -4.90
CA ASN A 49 10.32 -19.27 -5.18
C ASN A 49 10.70 -18.34 -4.02
N GLY A 50 11.35 -17.23 -4.36
CA GLY A 50 11.63 -16.16 -3.41
C GLY A 50 10.35 -15.50 -2.89
N GLY A 51 10.51 -14.54 -1.99
CA GLY A 51 9.44 -13.68 -1.55
C GLY A 51 8.89 -12.81 -2.69
N HIS A 52 7.72 -12.23 -2.46
CA HIS A 52 7.10 -11.23 -3.32
C HIS A 52 6.84 -9.96 -2.51
N LEU A 53 7.17 -8.80 -3.06
CA LEU A 53 7.18 -7.53 -2.31
C LEU A 53 5.79 -7.18 -1.76
N ALA A 54 4.74 -7.29 -2.59
CA ALA A 54 3.37 -7.05 -2.13
C ALA A 54 2.91 -8.10 -1.10
N SER A 55 3.37 -9.35 -1.20
CA SER A 55 3.02 -10.39 -0.23
C SER A 55 3.71 -10.16 1.11
N THR A 56 4.92 -9.60 1.09
CA THR A 56 5.67 -9.20 2.28
C THR A 56 4.97 -8.05 3.00
N TYR A 57 4.56 -7.02 2.26
CA TYR A 57 3.71 -5.94 2.81
C TYR A 57 2.42 -6.52 3.43
N CYS A 58 1.65 -7.32 2.68
CA CYS A 58 0.42 -7.92 3.19
C CYS A 58 0.64 -8.80 4.42
N ALA A 59 1.71 -9.60 4.46
CA ALA A 59 2.04 -10.46 5.59
C ALA A 59 2.30 -9.66 6.87
N LEU A 60 3.11 -8.59 6.77
CA LEU A 60 3.36 -7.69 7.90
C LEU A 60 2.08 -6.98 8.35
N SER A 61 1.24 -6.53 7.42
CA SER A 61 -0.06 -5.92 7.74
C SER A 61 -1.00 -6.90 8.43
N ILE A 62 -1.05 -8.17 8.02
CA ILE A 62 -1.85 -9.21 8.68
C ILE A 62 -1.33 -9.49 10.08
N LEU A 63 -0.02 -9.73 10.23
CA LEU A 63 0.61 -9.98 11.53
C LEU A 63 0.31 -8.83 12.50
N ARG A 64 0.47 -7.58 12.05
CA ARG A 64 0.17 -6.40 12.84
C ARG A 64 -1.31 -6.30 13.22
N THR A 65 -2.22 -6.57 12.27
CA THR A 65 -3.67 -6.59 12.53
C THR A 65 -4.06 -7.68 13.53
N MET A 66 -3.32 -8.78 13.56
CA MET A 66 -3.50 -9.88 14.52
C MET A 66 -2.82 -9.63 15.88
N GLY A 67 -2.13 -8.50 16.07
CA GLY A 67 -1.47 -8.12 17.31
C GLY A 67 -0.09 -8.77 17.52
N ASP A 68 0.54 -9.25 16.45
CA ASP A 68 1.91 -9.76 16.49
C ASP A 68 2.94 -8.62 16.59
N ASP A 69 4.08 -8.90 17.23
CA ASP A 69 5.15 -7.95 17.52
C ASP A 69 6.34 -8.05 16.54
N PHE A 70 6.22 -8.87 15.50
CA PHE A 70 7.26 -9.18 14.50
C PHE A 70 8.51 -9.86 15.06
N THR A 71 8.48 -10.44 16.26
CA THR A 71 9.63 -11.18 16.81
C THR A 71 10.02 -12.40 15.97
N GLY A 72 9.04 -13.02 15.28
CA GLY A 72 9.28 -14.13 14.35
C GLY A 72 9.70 -13.71 12.93
N VAL A 73 9.75 -12.40 12.64
CA VAL A 73 10.12 -11.87 11.32
C VAL A 73 11.63 -11.71 11.22
N ASP A 74 12.26 -12.25 10.18
CA ASP A 74 13.68 -12.01 9.88
C ASP A 74 13.84 -10.65 9.16
N GLN A 75 13.68 -9.58 9.93
CA GLN A 75 13.67 -8.20 9.44
C GLN A 75 14.97 -7.86 8.69
N LYS A 76 16.12 -8.30 9.20
CA LYS A 76 17.43 -8.05 8.59
C LYS A 76 17.52 -8.70 7.21
N CYS A 77 17.07 -9.93 7.07
CA CYS A 77 17.11 -10.64 5.80
C CYS A 77 16.14 -10.02 4.79
N ILE A 78 14.92 -9.66 5.22
CA ILE A 78 13.94 -8.95 4.39
C ILE A 78 14.55 -7.67 3.82
N LEU A 79 15.06 -6.78 4.68
CA LEU A 79 15.57 -5.47 4.25
C LEU A 79 16.81 -5.58 3.37
N LYS A 80 17.79 -6.41 3.77
CA LYS A 80 19.01 -6.62 2.99
C LYS A 80 18.71 -7.16 1.60
N SER A 81 17.77 -8.09 1.49
CA SER A 81 17.40 -8.69 0.22
C SER A 81 16.43 -7.84 -0.60
N MET A 82 15.55 -7.06 0.03
CA MET A 82 14.66 -6.12 -0.67
C MET A 82 15.44 -5.09 -1.48
N LYS A 83 16.62 -4.68 -1.01
CA LYS A 83 17.48 -3.72 -1.70
C LYS A 83 17.87 -4.15 -3.11
N ILE A 84 17.89 -5.45 -3.42
CA ILE A 84 18.20 -5.96 -4.77
C ILE A 84 17.06 -5.70 -5.76
N LEU A 85 15.84 -5.46 -5.26
CA LEU A 85 14.66 -5.22 -6.08
C LEU A 85 14.59 -3.77 -6.56
N GLN A 86 15.31 -2.87 -5.90
CA GLN A 86 15.37 -1.48 -6.31
C GLN A 86 16.15 -1.32 -7.61
N GLN A 87 15.55 -0.63 -8.56
CA GLN A 87 16.14 -0.36 -9.86
C GLN A 87 17.00 0.90 -9.84
N PHE A 88 17.75 1.12 -10.93
CA PHE A 88 18.65 2.26 -11.05
C PHE A 88 17.90 3.61 -10.95
N ASP A 89 16.65 3.65 -11.42
CA ASP A 89 15.79 4.83 -11.45
C ASP A 89 15.05 5.10 -10.12
N GLY A 90 15.17 4.19 -9.14
CA GLY A 90 14.50 4.28 -7.84
C GLY A 90 13.18 3.52 -7.74
N SER A 91 12.68 2.94 -8.84
CA SER A 91 11.53 2.02 -8.83
C SER A 91 11.88 0.67 -8.21
N PHE A 92 10.88 -0.20 -8.02
CA PHE A 92 11.07 -1.55 -7.47
C PHE A 92 10.43 -2.61 -8.37
N THR A 93 11.10 -3.75 -8.53
CA THR A 93 10.45 -4.98 -9.00
C THR A 93 9.77 -5.70 -7.82
N SER A 94 8.83 -6.59 -8.12
CA SER A 94 8.14 -7.38 -7.10
C SER A 94 8.88 -8.63 -6.65
N ILE A 95 9.74 -9.17 -7.51
CA ILE A 95 10.50 -10.40 -7.33
C ILE A 95 11.92 -10.25 -7.89
N HIS A 96 12.81 -11.08 -7.38
CA HIS A 96 14.23 -11.03 -7.69
C HIS A 96 14.62 -11.50 -9.09
N THR A 97 13.75 -12.27 -9.76
CA THR A 97 13.97 -12.73 -11.15
C THR A 97 13.62 -11.67 -12.20
N GLY A 98 13.20 -10.48 -11.78
CA GLY A 98 12.67 -9.44 -12.64
C GLY A 98 11.16 -9.57 -12.86
N ALA A 99 10.49 -8.42 -12.91
CA ALA A 99 9.06 -8.23 -13.17
C ALA A 99 8.85 -6.78 -13.63
N GLU A 100 7.60 -6.33 -13.75
CA GLU A 100 7.29 -4.92 -13.97
C GLU A 100 7.74 -4.04 -12.80
N THR A 101 7.92 -2.74 -13.06
CA THR A 101 8.42 -1.75 -12.11
C THR A 101 7.51 -0.53 -12.11
N ASP A 102 6.90 -0.23 -10.96
CA ASP A 102 5.99 0.91 -10.83
C ASP A 102 5.77 1.33 -9.36
N LEU A 103 4.98 2.39 -9.18
CA LEU A 103 4.64 2.96 -7.88
C LEU A 103 3.99 1.98 -6.90
N ARG A 104 3.35 0.89 -7.35
CA ARG A 104 2.75 -0.11 -6.43
C ARG A 104 3.84 -0.77 -5.59
N PHE A 105 4.97 -1.09 -6.20
CA PHE A 105 6.09 -1.74 -5.53
C PHE A 105 6.94 -0.76 -4.74
N VAL A 106 7.03 0.50 -5.18
CA VAL A 106 7.59 1.60 -4.38
C VAL A 106 6.83 1.74 -3.06
N PHE A 107 5.49 1.77 -3.11
CA PHE A 107 4.66 1.80 -1.91
C PHE A 107 4.89 0.58 -1.01
N CYS A 108 4.91 -0.62 -1.58
CA CYS A 108 5.14 -1.84 -0.79
C CYS A 108 6.50 -1.79 -0.06
N ALA A 109 7.58 -1.36 -0.74
CA ALA A 109 8.90 -1.23 -0.13
C ALA A 109 8.90 -0.21 1.02
N ALA A 110 8.25 0.95 0.82
CA ALA A 110 8.19 2.01 1.83
C ALA A 110 7.38 1.58 3.05
N ALA A 111 6.23 0.94 2.84
CA ALA A 111 5.41 0.39 3.91
C ALA A 111 6.15 -0.69 4.73
N ILE A 112 6.93 -1.56 4.07
CA ILE A 112 7.78 -2.55 4.75
C ILE A 112 8.85 -1.85 5.60
N CYS A 113 9.62 -0.91 5.03
CA CYS A 113 10.62 -0.14 5.77
C CYS A 113 10.02 0.58 6.98
N PHE A 114 8.86 1.21 6.79
CA PHE A 114 8.16 1.90 7.87
C PHE A 114 7.68 0.95 8.97
N MET A 115 7.02 -0.16 8.62
CA MET A 115 6.52 -1.14 9.60
C MET A 115 7.63 -1.84 10.39
N LEU A 116 8.80 -2.03 9.77
CA LEU A 116 10.00 -2.59 10.42
C LEU A 116 10.88 -1.53 11.07
N ASN A 117 10.52 -0.25 10.96
CA ASN A 117 11.26 0.89 11.49
C ASN A 117 12.75 0.90 11.05
N ASP A 118 13.02 0.54 9.79
CA ASP A 118 14.36 0.50 9.22
C ASP A 118 14.31 0.74 7.69
N TRP A 119 14.90 1.84 7.27
CA TRP A 119 14.95 2.30 5.87
C TRP A 119 16.16 1.80 5.09
N SER A 120 17.01 0.95 5.69
CA SER A 120 18.21 0.40 5.04
C SER A 120 17.92 -0.48 3.82
N GLY A 121 16.68 -0.95 3.69
CA GLY A 121 16.19 -1.76 2.57
C GLY A 121 15.96 -1.00 1.26
N MET A 122 16.13 0.32 1.23
CA MET A 122 16.01 1.14 0.03
C MET A 122 16.97 2.34 -0.01
N ASP A 123 17.26 2.83 -1.21
CA ASP A 123 17.80 4.16 -1.48
C ASP A 123 16.64 5.15 -1.56
N VAL A 124 16.42 5.87 -0.46
CA VAL A 124 15.28 6.79 -0.27
C VAL A 124 15.32 7.95 -1.29
N ASP A 125 16.52 8.45 -1.62
CA ASP A 125 16.67 9.61 -2.50
C ASP A 125 16.35 9.24 -3.96
N LYS A 126 16.78 8.06 -4.42
CA LYS A 126 16.38 7.56 -5.75
C LYS A 126 14.88 7.33 -5.84
N THR A 127 14.28 6.75 -4.80
CA THR A 127 12.84 6.54 -4.77
C THR A 127 12.07 7.86 -4.79
N LEU A 128 12.54 8.89 -4.07
CA LEU A 128 11.97 10.24 -4.17
C LEU A 128 12.04 10.76 -5.62
N GLY A 129 13.21 10.64 -6.26
CA GLY A 129 13.39 11.04 -7.66
C GLY A 129 12.45 10.30 -8.62
N TYR A 130 12.24 9.00 -8.41
CA TYR A 130 11.28 8.22 -9.20
C TYR A 130 9.84 8.74 -9.04
N ILE A 131 9.41 8.96 -7.80
CA ILE A 131 8.05 9.45 -7.49
C ILE A 131 7.81 10.80 -8.14
N VAL A 132 8.76 11.74 -8.02
CA VAL A 132 8.69 13.07 -8.63
C VAL A 132 8.46 12.97 -10.14
N ASN A 133 9.19 12.08 -10.82
CA ASN A 133 9.06 11.88 -12.27
C ASN A 133 7.73 11.20 -12.68
N CYS A 134 6.99 10.62 -11.74
CA CYS A 134 5.68 10.02 -11.99
C CYS A 134 4.52 11.03 -11.94
N GLN A 135 4.73 12.26 -11.43
CA GLN A 135 3.68 13.28 -11.48
C GLN A 135 3.46 13.72 -12.92
N SER A 136 2.22 13.62 -13.39
CA SER A 136 1.84 13.94 -14.77
C SER A 136 1.41 15.40 -14.90
N TYR A 137 1.21 15.83 -16.14
CA TYR A 137 0.83 17.21 -16.48
C TYR A 137 -0.53 17.65 -15.92
N ASP A 138 -1.40 16.70 -15.59
CA ASP A 138 -2.75 16.97 -15.04
C ASP A 138 -2.77 16.99 -13.50
N GLY A 139 -1.62 16.82 -12.84
CA GLY A 139 -1.45 16.91 -11.39
C GLY A 139 -1.43 15.56 -10.67
N GLY A 140 -2.10 14.53 -11.21
CA GLY A 140 -2.07 13.18 -10.65
C GLY A 140 -0.75 12.45 -10.93
N PHE A 141 -0.64 11.19 -10.49
CA PHE A 141 0.53 10.34 -10.76
C PHE A 141 0.18 9.17 -11.68
N GLY A 142 1.04 8.92 -12.66
CA GLY A 142 1.05 7.68 -13.43
C GLY A 142 1.79 6.56 -12.70
N LEU A 143 1.53 5.30 -13.06
CA LEU A 143 2.23 4.14 -12.46
C LEU A 143 3.76 4.22 -12.63
N SER A 144 4.20 4.79 -13.75
CA SER A 144 5.60 5.04 -14.10
C SER A 144 5.71 6.42 -14.78
N PRO A 145 6.92 6.98 -14.89
CA PRO A 145 7.11 8.29 -15.51
C PRO A 145 6.50 8.40 -16.91
N GLY A 146 5.77 9.49 -17.16
CA GLY A 146 5.11 9.77 -18.44
C GLY A 146 3.81 9.00 -18.70
N LEU A 147 3.34 8.14 -17.79
CA LEU A 147 2.06 7.44 -17.94
C LEU A 147 0.86 8.28 -17.49
N GLU A 148 -0.34 7.88 -17.92
CA GLU A 148 -1.61 8.50 -17.54
C GLU A 148 -1.82 8.46 -16.02
N SER A 149 -2.21 9.61 -15.45
CA SER A 149 -2.53 9.73 -14.03
C SER A 149 -3.65 8.78 -13.61
N HIS A 150 -3.45 8.11 -12.48
CA HIS A 150 -4.35 7.07 -11.98
C HIS A 150 -4.51 7.16 -10.46
N GLY A 151 -5.73 6.97 -9.94
CA GLY A 151 -6.02 7.15 -8.52
C GLY A 151 -5.22 6.23 -7.61
N GLY A 152 -5.04 4.97 -8.02
CA GLY A 152 -4.18 4.02 -7.29
C GLY A 152 -2.70 4.39 -7.29
N ALA A 153 -2.19 4.94 -8.40
CA ALA A 153 -0.79 5.38 -8.50
C ALA A 153 -0.55 6.66 -7.69
N THR A 154 -1.52 7.58 -7.73
CA THR A 154 -1.55 8.82 -6.94
C THR A 154 -1.52 8.50 -5.44
N TYR A 155 -2.37 7.58 -4.97
CA TYR A 155 -2.30 7.10 -3.59
C TYR A 155 -0.92 6.51 -3.27
N CYS A 156 -0.39 5.62 -4.12
CA CYS A 156 0.91 4.99 -3.86
C CYS A 156 2.02 6.04 -3.72
N ALA A 157 2.05 7.07 -4.57
CA ALA A 157 3.00 8.18 -4.47
C ALA A 157 2.84 8.95 -3.15
N ILE A 158 1.63 9.44 -2.86
CA ILE A 158 1.37 10.29 -1.70
C ILE A 158 1.58 9.54 -0.38
N ALA A 159 1.06 8.31 -0.27
CA ALA A 159 1.27 7.49 0.92
C ALA A 159 2.75 7.18 1.13
N THR A 160 3.51 6.91 0.06
CA THR A 160 4.96 6.69 0.16
C THR A 160 5.70 7.95 0.64
N LEU A 161 5.39 9.11 0.08
CA LEU A 161 5.98 10.38 0.51
C LEU A 161 5.67 10.71 1.97
N LYS A 162 4.44 10.42 2.42
CA LYS A 162 4.03 10.54 3.83
C LYS A 162 4.84 9.61 4.72
N LEU A 163 4.94 8.32 4.38
CA LEU A 163 5.72 7.31 5.12
C LEU A 163 7.21 7.68 5.22
N MET A 164 7.79 8.23 4.15
CA MET A 164 9.18 8.71 4.10
C MET A 164 9.41 10.03 4.86
N GLY A 165 8.34 10.69 5.33
CA GLY A 165 8.42 11.97 6.04
C GLY A 165 8.66 13.18 5.14
N TYR A 166 8.32 13.08 3.85
CA TYR A 166 8.38 14.20 2.90
C TYR A 166 7.09 15.02 2.85
N ILE A 167 5.99 14.50 3.40
CA ILE A 167 4.74 15.23 3.63
C ILE A 167 4.49 15.21 5.14
N THR A 168 4.37 16.38 5.77
CA THR A 168 4.13 16.51 7.22
C THR A 168 2.91 17.38 7.49
N ASP A 169 2.19 17.10 8.57
CA ASP A 169 1.02 17.89 8.99
C ASP A 169 1.41 19.22 9.66
N ASP A 170 2.67 19.36 10.06
CA ASP A 170 3.20 20.53 10.76
C ASP A 170 3.96 21.48 9.79
N PRO A 171 3.51 22.74 9.63
CA PRO A 171 4.21 23.76 8.86
C PRO A 171 5.58 24.18 9.42
N VAL A 172 5.97 23.73 10.62
CA VAL A 172 7.21 24.11 11.34
C VAL A 172 8.32 23.03 11.27
N SER A 173 8.04 21.88 10.65
CA SER A 173 8.99 20.77 10.50
C SER A 173 10.23 21.16 9.68
N LYS A 174 11.43 21.04 10.28
CA LYS A 174 12.74 21.32 9.67
C LYS A 174 13.20 20.27 8.64
N ARG A 175 12.32 19.91 7.71
CA ARG A 175 12.71 19.54 6.35
C ARG A 175 11.82 20.37 5.45
N PRO A 176 12.36 21.29 4.63
CA PRO A 176 11.51 21.96 3.66
C PRO A 176 10.86 20.85 2.82
N THR A 177 9.53 20.86 2.72
CA THR A 177 8.83 20.36 1.54
C THR A 177 9.33 21.20 0.36
N SER A 178 10.54 20.91 -0.11
CA SER A 178 11.12 21.59 -1.26
C SER A 178 10.42 21.03 -2.48
N SER A 179 9.50 21.80 -3.08
CA SER A 179 9.27 21.97 -4.53
C SER A 179 9.21 20.75 -5.48
N ALA A 180 9.28 19.51 -4.99
CA ALA A 180 9.55 18.35 -5.82
C ALA A 180 8.27 17.75 -6.40
N VAL A 181 7.16 17.88 -5.68
CA VAL A 181 5.82 17.51 -6.12
C VAL A 181 4.91 18.70 -5.91
N ASP A 182 4.09 18.99 -6.91
CA ASP A 182 3.01 19.96 -6.79
C ASP A 182 1.80 19.33 -6.08
N LEU A 183 1.75 19.44 -4.76
CA LEU A 183 0.66 18.87 -3.96
C LEU A 183 -0.69 19.55 -4.20
N GLN A 184 -0.68 20.81 -4.62
CA GLN A 184 -1.92 21.54 -4.90
C GLN A 184 -2.63 20.94 -6.11
N SER A 185 -1.90 20.68 -7.20
CA SER A 185 -2.49 20.03 -8.37
C SER A 185 -2.91 18.58 -8.09
N VAL A 186 -2.25 17.87 -7.17
CA VAL A 186 -2.72 16.54 -6.72
C VAL A 186 -4.09 16.61 -6.05
N VAL A 187 -4.30 17.60 -5.15
CA VAL A 187 -5.58 17.81 -4.49
C VAL A 187 -6.66 18.14 -5.52
N GLU A 188 -6.38 19.11 -6.41
CA GLU A 188 -7.33 19.53 -7.45
C GLU A 188 -7.70 18.36 -8.38
N TRP A 189 -6.72 17.60 -8.86
CA TRP A 189 -6.93 16.45 -9.71
C TRP A 189 -7.77 15.38 -9.00
N SER A 190 -7.47 15.10 -7.72
CA SER A 190 -8.17 14.10 -6.92
C SER A 190 -9.63 14.49 -6.66
N LEU A 191 -9.91 15.77 -6.37
CA LEU A 191 -11.28 16.27 -6.18
C LEU A 191 -12.11 16.14 -7.46
N GLN A 192 -11.52 16.41 -8.64
CA GLN A 192 -12.19 16.22 -9.94
C GLN A 192 -12.52 14.76 -10.26
N LYS A 193 -12.06 13.80 -9.46
CA LYS A 193 -12.39 12.39 -9.65
C LYS A 193 -13.71 12.00 -8.99
N GLN A 194 -14.30 12.83 -8.12
CA GLN A 194 -15.66 12.57 -7.67
C GLN A 194 -16.64 12.87 -8.80
N THR A 195 -17.44 11.89 -9.17
CA THR A 195 -18.37 12.00 -10.30
C THR A 195 -19.77 12.36 -9.83
N SER A 196 -20.67 12.65 -10.78
CA SER A 196 -22.07 13.01 -10.49
C SER A 196 -22.87 11.90 -9.80
N ASN A 197 -22.41 10.65 -9.78
CA ASN A 197 -23.06 9.57 -9.04
C ASN A 197 -22.57 9.46 -7.57
N GLY A 198 -21.69 10.37 -7.14
CA GLY A 198 -21.12 10.42 -5.78
C GLY A 198 -19.84 9.61 -5.60
N GLY A 199 -19.64 8.57 -6.42
CA GLY A 199 -18.45 7.73 -6.41
C GLY A 199 -17.26 8.36 -7.12
N PHE A 200 -16.07 7.88 -6.80
CA PHE A 200 -14.83 8.28 -7.45
C PHE A 200 -14.49 7.40 -8.67
N GLN A 201 -14.04 8.03 -9.75
CA GLN A 201 -13.41 7.37 -10.91
C GLN A 201 -11.89 7.35 -10.75
N GLY A 202 -11.22 6.28 -11.16
CA GLY A 202 -9.76 6.19 -11.06
C GLY A 202 -8.98 7.07 -12.04
N ARG A 203 -9.64 7.49 -13.12
CA ARG A 203 -9.08 8.30 -14.21
C ARG A 203 -10.20 9.13 -14.82
N SER A 204 -9.86 10.22 -15.48
CA SER A 204 -10.82 11.06 -16.20
C SER A 204 -11.61 10.25 -17.23
N ASN A 205 -12.92 10.51 -17.32
CA ASN A 205 -13.84 9.86 -18.25
C ASN A 205 -13.98 8.34 -18.08
N LYS A 206 -13.82 7.82 -16.86
CA LYS A 206 -14.09 6.41 -16.53
C LYS A 206 -15.26 6.29 -15.57
N ALA A 207 -15.86 5.11 -15.49
CA ALA A 207 -16.89 4.85 -14.50
C ALA A 207 -16.31 4.91 -13.08
N SER A 208 -17.13 5.35 -12.13
CA SER A 208 -16.84 5.23 -10.71
C SER A 208 -16.64 3.77 -10.31
N ASP A 209 -15.82 3.54 -9.29
CA ASP A 209 -15.53 2.21 -8.76
C ASP A 209 -15.36 2.33 -7.24
N ALA A 210 -16.03 1.43 -6.51
CA ALA A 210 -16.08 1.45 -5.05
C ALA A 210 -14.70 1.55 -4.38
N CYS A 211 -13.65 0.94 -4.94
CA CYS A 211 -12.33 0.96 -4.32
C CYS A 211 -11.69 2.36 -4.32
N TYR A 212 -12.05 3.24 -5.27
CA TYR A 212 -11.52 4.61 -5.30
C TYR A 212 -12.04 5.49 -4.17
N SER A 213 -13.10 5.07 -3.48
CA SER A 213 -13.52 5.70 -2.23
C SER A 213 -12.38 5.69 -1.20
N PHE A 214 -11.56 4.63 -1.19
CA PHE A 214 -10.32 4.60 -0.41
C PHE A 214 -9.14 5.22 -1.15
N TRP A 215 -8.86 4.83 -2.41
CA TRP A 215 -7.64 5.29 -3.08
C TRP A 215 -7.58 6.82 -3.19
N LEU A 216 -8.68 7.47 -3.58
CA LEU A 216 -8.74 8.93 -3.71
C LEU A 216 -9.16 9.60 -2.41
N GLY A 217 -10.12 9.05 -1.66
CA GLY A 217 -10.50 9.57 -0.35
C GLY A 217 -9.35 9.55 0.66
N GLY A 218 -8.58 8.45 0.69
CA GLY A 218 -7.37 8.30 1.49
C GLY A 218 -6.26 9.24 1.05
N THR A 219 -6.04 9.43 -0.26
CA THR A 219 -5.11 10.45 -0.77
C THR A 219 -5.47 11.84 -0.26
N LEU A 220 -6.75 12.21 -0.34
CA LEU A 220 -7.25 13.50 0.15
C LEU A 220 -7.13 13.60 1.67
N LYS A 221 -7.34 12.52 2.43
CA LYS A 221 -7.12 12.49 3.88
C LYS A 221 -5.65 12.73 4.23
N LEU A 222 -4.72 12.05 3.58
CA LEU A 222 -3.26 12.20 3.77
C LEU A 222 -2.76 13.62 3.50
N LEU A 223 -3.45 14.37 2.64
CA LEU A 223 -3.15 15.76 2.29
C LEU A 223 -3.95 16.79 3.09
N GLY A 224 -4.73 16.36 4.10
CA GLY A 224 -5.58 17.26 4.88
C GLY A 224 -6.79 17.85 4.11
N ALA A 225 -7.07 17.34 2.91
CA ALA A 225 -8.08 17.82 1.98
C ALA A 225 -9.40 17.02 1.99
N HIS A 226 -9.59 16.14 2.98
CA HIS A 226 -10.76 15.26 3.10
C HIS A 226 -12.10 16.01 3.22
N ASN A 227 -12.11 17.26 3.67
CA ASN A 227 -13.33 18.06 3.83
C ASN A 227 -13.85 18.70 2.53
N PHE A 228 -13.17 18.50 1.39
CA PHE A 228 -13.47 19.19 0.13
C PHE A 228 -14.26 18.37 -0.90
N PHE A 229 -14.62 17.11 -0.60
CA PHE A 229 -15.48 16.29 -1.46
C PHE A 229 -16.85 16.05 -0.82
N ASP A 230 -17.84 15.63 -1.60
CA ASP A 230 -19.19 15.37 -1.12
C ASP A 230 -19.28 14.02 -0.40
N TRP A 231 -19.21 14.06 0.93
CA TRP A 231 -19.29 12.88 1.79
C TRP A 231 -20.63 12.16 1.68
N GLY A 232 -21.73 12.92 1.61
CA GLY A 232 -23.08 12.37 1.53
C GLY A 232 -23.28 11.57 0.24
N ALA A 233 -22.85 12.14 -0.89
CA ALA A 233 -22.92 11.47 -2.18
C ALA A 233 -22.03 10.22 -2.24
N LEU A 234 -20.80 10.28 -1.70
CA LEU A 234 -19.91 9.11 -1.64
C LEU A 234 -20.52 7.99 -0.79
N ARG A 235 -21.07 8.34 0.38
CA ARG A 235 -21.76 7.39 1.27
C ARG A 235 -22.91 6.70 0.55
N SER A 236 -23.76 7.48 -0.13
CA SER A 236 -24.87 6.94 -0.93
C SER A 236 -24.39 6.01 -2.05
N PHE A 237 -23.33 6.38 -2.77
CA PHE A 237 -22.73 5.54 -3.80
C PHE A 237 -22.26 4.19 -3.24
N LEU A 238 -21.53 4.19 -2.12
CA LEU A 238 -21.03 2.96 -1.50
C LEU A 238 -22.16 2.00 -1.11
N PHE A 239 -23.28 2.51 -0.59
CA PHE A 239 -24.47 1.67 -0.33
C PHE A 239 -25.02 1.02 -1.60
N THR A 240 -24.97 1.70 -2.75
CA THR A 240 -25.40 1.08 -4.02
C THR A 240 -24.51 -0.07 -4.48
N CYS A 241 -23.24 -0.08 -4.05
CA CYS A 241 -22.27 -1.15 -4.29
C CYS A 241 -22.31 -2.27 -3.22
N GLN A 242 -23.13 -2.14 -2.17
CA GLN A 242 -23.27 -3.16 -1.15
C GLN A 242 -24.12 -4.33 -1.66
N SER A 243 -23.62 -5.55 -1.49
CA SER A 243 -24.37 -6.74 -1.86
C SER A 243 -25.30 -7.21 -0.75
N LYS A 244 -26.49 -7.71 -1.12
CA LYS A 244 -27.41 -8.38 -0.19
C LYS A 244 -26.83 -9.64 0.46
N TYR A 245 -25.75 -10.19 -0.10
CA TYR A 245 -25.02 -11.34 0.44
C TYR A 245 -23.86 -10.94 1.37
N GLY A 246 -23.70 -9.64 1.65
CA GLY A 246 -22.56 -9.07 2.34
C GLY A 246 -21.41 -8.71 1.39
N GLY A 247 -20.53 -7.83 1.87
CA GLY A 247 -19.42 -7.29 1.07
C GLY A 247 -19.87 -6.23 0.05
N PHE A 248 -18.89 -5.78 -0.74
CA PHE A 248 -19.06 -4.74 -1.74
C PHE A 248 -18.51 -5.21 -3.08
N SER A 249 -19.12 -4.74 -4.16
CA SER A 249 -18.67 -4.92 -5.53
C SER A 249 -18.05 -3.63 -6.06
N LYS A 250 -17.36 -3.75 -7.19
CA LYS A 250 -16.87 -2.60 -7.97
C LYS A 250 -17.97 -1.61 -8.34
N TRP A 251 -19.08 -2.14 -8.85
CA TRP A 251 -20.22 -1.38 -9.36
C TRP A 251 -21.54 -1.84 -8.73
N PRO A 252 -22.59 -0.99 -8.78
CA PRO A 252 -23.89 -1.38 -8.26
C PRO A 252 -24.46 -2.61 -8.96
N ARG A 253 -25.10 -3.49 -8.17
CA ARG A 253 -25.76 -4.73 -8.64
C ARG A 253 -24.82 -5.79 -9.26
N GLU A 254 -23.53 -5.73 -8.96
CA GLU A 254 -22.55 -6.76 -9.31
C GLU A 254 -22.26 -7.69 -8.13
N PHE A 255 -21.57 -8.81 -8.39
CA PHE A 255 -21.13 -9.71 -7.32
C PHE A 255 -19.99 -9.09 -6.49
N PRO A 256 -20.01 -9.26 -5.16
CA PRO A 256 -18.97 -8.75 -4.30
C PRO A 256 -17.70 -9.61 -4.40
N ASP A 257 -16.56 -9.00 -4.10
CA ASP A 257 -15.27 -9.69 -3.94
C ASP A 257 -14.54 -9.15 -2.70
N LEU A 258 -13.49 -9.86 -2.26
CA LEU A 258 -12.77 -9.49 -1.03
C LEU A 258 -12.07 -8.14 -1.14
N TYR A 259 -11.60 -7.77 -2.34
CA TYR A 259 -10.88 -6.52 -2.57
C TYR A 259 -11.81 -5.33 -2.42
N HIS A 260 -12.93 -5.31 -3.15
CA HIS A 260 -13.92 -4.25 -3.04
C HIS A 260 -14.65 -4.29 -1.69
N ALA A 261 -14.86 -5.47 -1.09
CA ALA A 261 -15.40 -5.55 0.27
C ALA A 261 -14.50 -4.81 1.27
N TYR A 262 -13.19 -5.01 1.21
CA TYR A 262 -12.24 -4.30 2.06
C TYR A 262 -12.26 -2.79 1.80
N TYR A 263 -12.08 -2.37 0.55
CA TYR A 263 -11.98 -0.95 0.23
C TYR A 263 -13.31 -0.20 0.33
N GLY A 264 -14.44 -0.88 0.21
CA GLY A 264 -15.77 -0.33 0.50
C GLY A 264 -15.92 -0.02 2.00
N VAL A 265 -15.53 -0.96 2.87
CA VAL A 265 -15.47 -0.72 4.33
C VAL A 265 -14.48 0.40 4.66
N CYS A 266 -13.33 0.45 3.98
CA CYS A 266 -12.38 1.54 4.18
C CYS A 266 -12.95 2.89 3.75
N GLY A 267 -13.71 2.94 2.66
CA GLY A 267 -14.44 4.13 2.23
C GLY A 267 -15.43 4.62 3.29
N PHE A 268 -16.17 3.71 3.93
CA PHE A 268 -17.05 4.08 5.05
C PHE A 268 -16.28 4.54 6.29
N SER A 269 -15.14 3.91 6.60
CA SER A 269 -14.30 4.34 7.72
C SER A 269 -13.76 5.76 7.50
N LEU A 270 -13.34 6.10 6.27
CA LEU A 270 -12.93 7.47 5.90
C LEU A 270 -14.05 8.51 6.07
N LEU A 271 -15.30 8.08 5.93
CA LEU A 271 -16.50 8.89 6.14
C LEU A 271 -16.97 8.90 7.60
N GLU A 272 -16.18 8.34 8.51
CA GLU A 272 -16.47 8.24 9.94
C GLU A 272 -17.80 7.51 10.22
N GLU A 273 -18.11 6.48 9.43
CA GLU A 273 -19.34 5.70 9.58
C GLU A 273 -19.42 5.08 10.99
N PRO A 274 -20.55 5.26 11.71
CA PRO A 274 -20.70 4.74 13.07
C PRO A 274 -20.42 3.24 13.18
N GLY A 275 -19.57 2.88 14.14
CA GLY A 275 -19.22 1.48 14.43
C GLY A 275 -18.04 0.95 13.63
N LEU A 276 -17.46 1.72 12.70
CA LEU A 276 -16.20 1.39 12.05
C LEU A 276 -15.02 2.01 12.78
N ALA A 277 -13.92 1.26 12.85
CA ALA A 277 -12.66 1.76 13.39
C ALA A 277 -12.01 2.74 12.39
N PRO A 278 -11.30 3.76 12.87
CA PRO A 278 -10.54 4.67 12.01
C PRO A 278 -9.36 3.96 11.34
N LEU A 279 -8.90 4.53 10.23
CA LEU A 279 -7.83 3.98 9.38
C LEU A 279 -6.55 4.82 9.47
N CYS A 280 -5.42 4.13 9.61
CA CYS A 280 -4.13 4.67 9.20
C CYS A 280 -4.06 4.58 7.67
N CYS A 281 -4.31 5.71 7.00
CA CYS A 281 -4.39 5.77 5.55
C CYS A 281 -3.04 5.49 4.88
N GLU A 282 -1.92 5.75 5.55
CA GLU A 282 -0.57 5.51 5.03
C GLU A 282 -0.32 4.03 4.81
N LEU A 283 -0.81 3.19 5.72
CA LEU A 283 -0.59 1.75 5.71
C LEU A 283 -1.81 0.96 5.23
N GLY A 284 -2.95 1.62 5.01
CA GLY A 284 -4.18 0.97 4.63
C GLY A 284 -4.60 -0.12 5.63
N ILE A 285 -4.47 0.14 6.93
CA ILE A 285 -4.92 -0.72 8.05
C ILE A 285 -5.58 0.15 9.13
N THR A 286 -6.23 -0.46 10.13
CA THR A 286 -6.82 0.32 11.25
C THR A 286 -5.75 1.03 12.07
N GLU A 287 -6.04 2.22 12.60
CA GLU A 287 -5.12 2.96 13.48
C GLU A 287 -4.67 2.12 14.69
N LYS A 288 -5.61 1.34 15.27
CA LYS A 288 -5.30 0.41 16.35
C LYS A 288 -4.17 -0.56 15.99
N ALA A 289 -4.18 -1.10 14.77
CA ALA A 289 -3.12 -1.99 14.31
C ALA A 289 -1.81 -1.21 14.12
N ALA A 290 -1.86 -0.01 13.53
CA ALA A 290 -0.68 0.83 13.31
C ALA A 290 0.00 1.28 14.62
N MET A 291 -0.75 1.54 15.70
CA MET A 291 -0.23 2.00 17.01
C MET A 291 0.63 0.98 17.76
N HIS A 292 0.63 -0.31 17.39
CA HIS A 292 1.51 -1.30 18.03
C HIS A 292 2.97 -1.22 17.51
N SER A 293 3.32 -0.21 16.71
CA SER A 293 4.71 0.14 16.43
C SER A 293 5.25 1.02 17.56
N PRO A 294 6.45 0.75 18.12
CA PRO A 294 7.01 1.54 19.22
C PRO A 294 7.21 3.03 18.91
N ASN A 295 6.98 3.48 17.66
CA ASN A 295 7.18 4.86 17.21
C ASN A 295 5.92 5.52 16.60
N THR A 296 4.70 4.97 16.73
CA THR A 296 3.50 5.59 16.12
C THR A 296 2.95 6.82 16.85
N GLU A 297 3.69 7.42 17.78
CA GLU A 297 3.21 8.59 18.54
C GLU A 297 2.99 9.87 17.72
N VAL A 298 3.19 9.90 16.39
CA VAL A 298 3.05 11.15 15.61
C VAL A 298 2.48 11.00 14.18
N LEU A 299 1.70 9.97 13.83
CA LEU A 299 1.24 9.80 12.43
C LEU A 299 -0.26 9.51 12.21
N CYS A 300 -1.10 9.49 13.25
CA CYS A 300 -2.56 9.41 13.09
C CYS A 300 -3.24 10.55 13.83
#